data_AF-A0A7W7ABC7-F1
#
_entry.id   AF-A0A7W7ABC7-F1
#
_cell.length_a   1.000
_cell.length_b   1.000
_cell.length_c   1.000
_cell.angle_alpha   90.00
_cell.angle_beta   90.00
_cell.angle_gamma   90.00
#
_symmetry.space_group_name_H-M   'P 1'
#
loop_
_entity.id
_entity.type
_entity.pdbx_description
1 polymer ?
#
loop_
_entity_poly.entity_id
_entity_poly.type
_entity_poly.pdbx_seq_one_letter_code
_entity_poly.pdbx_strand_id
1 'polypeptide(L)' 'MPESEASQNPVTVARQQVEAVIPPEKRGPGWDRHWRELEAYAEAAMEGAVGDWTVNPSRD' A
#
# COMPACT_ATOMS: atom_id res chain seq x y z
N MET A 1 -12.93 21.49 -11.95
CA MET A 1 -11.70 20.70 -12.16
C MET A 1 -11.89 19.46 -11.31
N PRO A 2 -11.87 18.22 -11.85
CA PRO A 2 -11.97 17.07 -10.96
C PRO A 2 -10.77 17.12 -10.04
N GLU A 3 -11.05 17.26 -8.75
CA GLU A 3 -10.09 17.14 -7.67
C GLU A 3 -9.26 15.90 -7.95
N SER A 4 -7.94 16.07 -8.05
CA SER A 4 -6.98 14.99 -8.23
C SER A 4 -7.46 13.79 -7.42
N GLU A 5 -7.80 12.69 -8.09
CA GLU A 5 -8.03 11.40 -7.44
C GLU A 5 -6.86 11.22 -6.49
N ALA A 6 -7.08 11.40 -5.18
CA ALA A 6 -6.00 11.42 -4.22
C ALA A 6 -5.27 10.09 -4.39
N SER A 7 -4.04 10.14 -4.91
CA SER A 7 -3.26 8.95 -5.26
C SER A 7 -3.34 7.99 -4.08
N GLN A 8 -4.12 6.93 -4.21
CA GLN A 8 -4.43 6.07 -3.08
C GLN A 8 -3.13 5.39 -2.66
N ASN A 9 -2.88 5.31 -1.35
CA ASN A 9 -1.65 4.72 -0.83
C ASN A 9 -1.44 3.31 -1.44
N PRO A 10 -0.33 3.08 -2.16
CA PRO A 10 -0.12 1.83 -2.91
C PRO A 10 -0.09 0.61 -1.98
N VAL A 11 0.33 0.79 -0.72
CA VAL A 11 0.35 -0.28 0.28
C VAL A 11 -1.07 -0.65 0.68
N THR A 12 -1.99 0.30 0.81
CA THR A 12 -3.40 0.01 1.09
C THR A 12 -4.03 -0.80 -0.03
N VAL A 13 -3.71 -0.50 -1.30
CA VAL A 13 -4.17 -1.31 -2.45
C VAL A 13 -3.61 -2.73 -2.38
N ALA A 14 -2.31 -2.88 -2.12
CA ALA A 14 -1.67 -4.19 -1.97
C ALA A 14 -2.27 -5.00 -0.82
N ARG A 15 -2.53 -4.35 0.33
CA ARG A 15 -3.18 -4.96 1.49
C ARG A 15 -4.52 -5.57 1.13
N GLN A 16 -5.38 -4.83 0.44
CA GLN A 16 -6.71 -5.32 0.03
C GLN A 16 -6.61 -6.56 -0.88
N GLN A 17 -5.67 -6.57 -1.82
CA GLN A 17 -5.44 -7.73 -2.69
C GLN A 17 -4.97 -8.95 -1.91
N VAL A 18 -4.03 -8.77 -0.97
CA VAL A 18 -3.55 -9.85 -0.11
C VAL A 18 -4.66 -10.36 0.79
N GLU A 19 -5.45 -9.47 1.39
CA GLU A 19 -6.56 -9.85 2.29
C GLU A 19 -7.70 -10.57 1.57
N ALA A 20 -7.88 -10.35 0.26
CA ALA A 20 -8.81 -11.13 -0.57
C ALA A 20 -8.34 -12.58 -0.79
N VAL A 21 -7.02 -12.82 -0.73
CA VAL A 21 -6.43 -14.17 -0.91
C VAL A 21 -6.16 -14.86 0.43
N ILE A 22 -5.84 -14.09 1.47
CA ILE A 22 -5.43 -14.58 2.78
C ILE A 22 -6.54 -14.29 3.80
N PRO A 23 -7.37 -15.31 4.13
CA PRO A 23 -8.45 -15.15 5.08
C PRO A 23 -7.90 -14.98 6.51
N PRO A 24 -8.71 -14.44 7.44
CA PRO A 24 -8.26 -14.08 8.79
C PRO A 24 -7.58 -15.20 9.56
N GLU A 25 -8.00 -16.45 9.38
CA GLU A 25 -7.47 -17.61 10.12
C GLU A 25 -6.02 -17.92 9.73
N LYS A 26 -5.54 -17.42 8.58
CA LYS A 26 -4.17 -17.58 8.09
C LYS A 26 -3.27 -16.39 8.41
N ARG A 27 -3.80 -15.34 9.05
CA ARG A 27 -3.05 -14.14 9.40
C ARG A 27 -2.28 -14.38 10.69
N GLY A 28 -0.96 -14.29 10.61
CA GLY A 28 -0.09 -14.48 11.77
C GLY A 28 -0.18 -13.35 12.80
N PRO A 29 0.38 -13.54 14.00
CA PRO A 29 0.48 -12.50 15.01
C PRO A 29 1.13 -11.22 14.44
N GLY A 30 0.52 -10.06 14.70
CA GLY A 30 1.04 -8.77 14.24
C GLY A 30 0.71 -8.38 12.80
N TRP A 31 -0.10 -9.18 12.07
CA TRP A 31 -0.52 -8.90 10.69
C TRP A 31 -1.00 -7.45 10.48
N ASP A 32 -2.01 -7.03 11.23
CA ASP A 32 -2.59 -5.69 11.10
C ASP A 32 -1.61 -4.57 11.47
N ARG A 33 -0.77 -4.82 12.48
CA ARG A 33 0.26 -3.86 12.92
C ARG A 33 1.29 -3.66 11.81
N HIS A 34 1.74 -4.75 11.18
CA HIS A 34 2.71 -4.69 10.09
C HIS A 34 2.16 -3.91 8.90
N TRP A 35 0.93 -4.21 8.47
CA TRP A 35 0.29 -3.46 7.39
C TRP A 35 0.15 -1.97 7.70
N ARG A 36 -0.28 -1.62 8.92
CA ARG A 36 -0.38 -0.21 9.33
C ARG A 36 0.97 0.51 9.34
N GLU A 37 2.05 -0.16 9.73
CA GLU A 37 3.40 0.41 9.66
C GLU A 37 3.79 0.69 8.21
N LEU A 38 3.56 -0.25 7.29
CA LEU A 38 3.84 -0.04 5.86
C LEU A 38 2.98 1.09 5.26
N GLU A 39 1.70 1.15 5.61
CA GLU A 39 0.79 2.22 5.18
C GLU A 39 1.31 3.58 5.65
N ALA A 40 1.72 3.70 6.92
CA ALA A 40 2.28 4.94 7.46
C ALA A 40 3.60 5.35 6.77
N TYR A 41 4.48 4.39 6.45
CA TYR A 41 5.70 4.68 5.71
C TYR A 41 5.42 5.19 4.29
N ALA A 42 4.47 4.57 3.59
CA ALA A 42 4.09 4.99 2.25
C ALA A 42 3.39 6.35 2.25
N GLU A 43 2.55 6.63 3.25
CA GLU A 43 1.91 7.94 3.42
C GLU A 43 2.96 9.02 3.64
N ALA A 44 3.92 8.80 4.55
CA ALA A 44 5.00 9.73 4.80
C ALA A 44 5.88 9.98 3.55
N ALA A 45 6.12 8.94 2.73
CA ALA A 45 6.85 9.07 1.47
C ALA A 45 6.07 9.86 0.40
N MET A 46 4.74 9.74 0.40
CA MET A 46 3.85 10.50 -0.48
C MET A 46 3.69 11.96 -0.05
N GLU A 47 3.65 12.23 1.27
CA GLU A 47 3.55 13.57 1.84
C GLU A 47 4.86 14.36 1.72
N GLY A 48 6.01 13.68 1.72
CA GLY A 48 7.34 14.28 1.58
C GLY A 48 8.15 13.58 0.50
N ALA A 49 8.04 14.06 -0.74
CA ALA A 49 8.70 13.53 -1.94
C ALA A 49 10.13 12.99 -1.71
N VAL A 50 10.26 11.67 -1.48
CA VAL A 50 11.53 10.94 -1.62
C VAL A 50 11.24 9.55 -2.20
N GLY A 51 11.63 9.39 -3.47
CA GLY A 51 11.75 8.10 -4.15
C GLY A 51 10.63 7.81 -5.12
N ASP A 52 11.00 7.65 -6.40
CA ASP A 52 10.14 7.05 -7.41
C ASP A 52 9.87 5.58 -7.04
N TRP A 53 8.76 5.35 -6.33
CA TRP A 53 8.25 4.00 -6.02
C TRP A 53 7.35 3.45 -7.13
N THR A 54 7.38 4.07 -8.32
CA THR A 54 6.70 3.51 -9.49
C THR A 54 7.46 2.26 -9.90
N VAL A 55 7.03 1.10 -9.37
CA VAL A 55 7.38 -0.19 -9.95
C VAL A 55 6.74 -0.19 -11.34
N ASN A 56 7.44 0.31 -12.34
CA ASN A 56 7.01 0.27 -13.72
C ASN A 56 7.09 -1.21 -14.14
N PRO A 57 5.96 -1.93 -14.31
CA PRO A 57 6.04 -3.28 -14.84
C PRO A 57 6.31 -3.12 -16.34
N SER A 58 7.58 -2.88 -16.70
CA SER A 58 8.02 -3.07 -18.07
C SER A 58 7.75 -4.53 -18.41
N ARG A 59 6.61 -4.77 -19.05
CA ARG A 59 6.31 -5.97 -19.81
C ARG A 59 7.16 -5.87 -21.07
N ASP A 60 8.35 -6.46 -21.02
CA ASP A 60 9.01 -7.00 -22.21
C ASP A 60 8.49 -8.43 -22.42
#